data_AF-A0A972ZJZ2-F1
#
_entry.id   AF-A0A972ZJZ2-F1
#
_cell.length_a   1.000
_cell.length_b   1.000
_cell.length_c   1.000
_cell.angle_alpha   90.00
_cell.angle_beta   90.00
_cell.angle_gamma   90.00
#
_symmetry.space_group_name_H-M   'P 1'
#
loop_
_entity.id
_entity.type
_entity.pdbx_description
1 polymer ?
#
loop_
_entity_poly.entity_id
_entity_poly.type
_entity_poly.pdbx_seq_one_letter_code
_entity_poly.pdbx_strand_id
1 'polypeptide(L)'
;MTDVRSGDRLGIADFEQLLSWPSDKIEGSLRGIPYTAHIALPKYNEAIYHHFRGIIPDGLPAACSQADISFGLPKFGLVVNFQSMAEIPVHGEDMMLDDGIRSLVAQFGPVILRNAVMSQNARVRFHRNIFPHLRFHVDRGPTASNQYSCFTRDPDDADQRPPRASSTLFMANIVAWLEMVRSGLSAPGDERGTRPSYDLFDGADMSRLLGKIVLEQPWSEPAGTGEIVVLDNRTTLHATYHKDGETKGYRIGARYLA
;
A
#
# COMPACT_ATOMS: atom_id res chain seq x y z
N MET A 1 -21.96 23.18 -0.07
CA MET A 1 -21.45 21.92 0.49
C MET A 1 -22.64 21.10 0.92
N THR A 2 -23.08 20.19 0.06
CA THR A 2 -24.14 19.23 0.38
C THR A 2 -23.59 18.19 1.33
N ASP A 3 -24.28 18.05 2.46
CA ASP A 3 -24.02 17.06 3.50
C ASP A 3 -24.06 15.65 2.86
N VAL A 4 -22.89 15.02 2.72
CA VAL A 4 -22.77 13.67 2.17
C VAL A 4 -23.20 12.71 3.27
N ARG A 5 -24.29 11.97 3.03
CA ARG A 5 -24.82 11.00 4.00
C ARG A 5 -23.75 9.94 4.32
N SER A 6 -23.58 9.65 5.60
CA SER A 6 -22.79 8.50 6.06
C SER A 6 -23.29 7.24 5.35
N GLY A 7 -22.45 6.60 4.52
CA GLY A 7 -22.80 5.42 3.73
C GLY A 7 -22.52 5.53 2.22
N ASP A 8 -22.21 6.71 1.71
CA ASP A 8 -21.93 6.93 0.27
C ASP A 8 -20.44 6.83 -0.09
N ARG A 9 -19.55 6.82 0.90
CA ARG A 9 -18.09 6.76 0.76
C ARG A 9 -17.50 5.93 1.89
N LEU A 10 -16.33 5.34 1.63
CA LEU A 10 -15.53 4.73 2.68
C LEU A 10 -14.86 5.84 3.51
N GLY A 11 -14.96 5.76 4.82
CA GLY A 11 -14.30 6.65 5.76
C GLY A 11 -13.77 5.89 6.96
N ILE A 12 -13.02 6.59 7.80
CA ILE A 12 -12.40 5.95 8.97
C ILE A 12 -13.42 5.37 9.96
N ALA A 13 -14.59 6.02 10.08
CA ALA A 13 -15.69 5.60 10.92
C ALA A 13 -16.15 4.16 10.62
N ASP A 14 -16.09 3.76 9.33
CA ASP A 14 -16.49 2.41 8.89
C ASP A 14 -15.54 1.31 9.39
N PHE A 15 -14.37 1.68 9.94
CA PHE A 15 -13.32 0.75 10.35
C PHE A 15 -12.87 0.96 11.80
N GLU A 16 -13.63 1.70 12.62
CA GLU A 16 -13.30 1.94 14.04
C GLU A 16 -13.08 0.65 14.84
N GLN A 17 -13.87 -0.39 14.54
CA GLN A 17 -13.70 -1.69 15.18
C GLN A 17 -12.31 -2.30 14.87
N LEU A 18 -11.80 -2.16 13.64
CA LEU A 18 -10.44 -2.60 13.30
C LEU A 18 -9.35 -1.74 13.97
N LEU A 19 -9.65 -0.52 14.41
CA LEU A 19 -8.71 0.26 15.22
C LEU A 19 -8.59 -0.32 16.62
N SER A 20 -9.69 -0.83 17.18
CA SER A 20 -9.75 -1.42 18.51
C SER A 20 -9.30 -2.87 18.54
N TRP A 21 -9.65 -3.63 17.50
CA TRP A 21 -9.41 -5.07 17.36
C TRP A 21 -8.73 -5.35 16.03
N PRO A 22 -7.43 -5.02 15.90
CA PRO A 22 -6.79 -5.00 14.59
C PRO A 22 -6.66 -6.37 13.93
N SER A 23 -6.69 -7.45 14.71
CA SER A 23 -6.66 -8.83 14.19
C SER A 23 -8.01 -9.34 13.69
N ASP A 24 -9.10 -8.61 13.92
CA ASP A 24 -10.45 -9.05 13.55
C ASP A 24 -10.71 -8.83 12.05
N LYS A 25 -11.83 -9.40 11.62
CA LYS A 25 -12.48 -9.04 10.36
C LYS A 25 -13.79 -8.35 10.68
N ILE A 26 -14.12 -7.36 9.88
CA ILE A 26 -15.42 -6.68 9.96
C ILE A 26 -16.20 -6.89 8.67
N GLU A 27 -17.50 -6.72 8.79
CA GLU A 27 -18.44 -6.68 7.67
C GLU A 27 -19.09 -5.31 7.62
N GLY A 28 -19.40 -4.83 6.42
CA GLY A 28 -20.07 -3.56 6.22
C GLY A 28 -20.75 -3.51 4.87
N SER A 29 -21.27 -2.33 4.51
CA SER A 29 -21.86 -2.11 3.19
C SER A 29 -21.57 -0.70 2.69
N LEU A 30 -21.24 -0.58 1.41
CA LEU A 30 -21.09 0.71 0.73
C LEU A 30 -22.16 0.80 -0.37
N ARG A 31 -23.08 1.76 -0.26
CA ARG A 31 -24.21 1.90 -1.21
C ARG A 31 -24.99 0.59 -1.42
N GLY A 32 -25.18 -0.17 -0.35
CA GLY A 32 -25.86 -1.47 -0.36
C GLY A 32 -25.02 -2.64 -0.89
N ILE A 33 -23.77 -2.42 -1.30
CA ILE A 33 -22.85 -3.49 -1.68
C ILE A 33 -22.12 -3.99 -0.43
N PRO A 34 -22.33 -5.24 -0.01
CA PRO A 34 -21.67 -5.77 1.17
C PRO A 34 -20.16 -5.93 0.94
N TYR A 35 -19.38 -5.74 2.00
CA TYR A 35 -17.94 -5.99 1.98
C TYR A 35 -17.47 -6.67 3.27
N THR A 36 -16.30 -7.30 3.18
CA THR A 36 -15.50 -7.70 4.35
C THR A 36 -14.21 -6.89 4.37
N ALA A 37 -13.74 -6.51 5.54
CA ALA A 37 -12.48 -5.79 5.69
C ALA A 37 -11.62 -6.34 6.82
N HIS A 38 -10.31 -6.24 6.66
CA HIS A 38 -9.33 -6.61 7.68
C HIS A 38 -8.03 -5.85 7.48
N ILE A 39 -7.20 -5.82 8.52
CA ILE A 39 -5.84 -5.31 8.43
C ILE A 39 -4.91 -6.46 8.07
N ALA A 40 -4.08 -6.29 7.05
CA ALA A 40 -3.17 -7.33 6.59
C ALA A 40 -2.04 -7.61 7.60
N LEU A 41 -1.45 -6.57 8.17
CA LEU A 41 -0.41 -6.65 9.22
C LEU A 41 -0.90 -5.94 10.49
N PRO A 42 -1.67 -6.60 11.36
CA PRO A 42 -2.37 -5.96 12.48
C PRO A 42 -1.47 -5.51 13.63
N LYS A 43 -0.24 -6.05 13.71
CA LYS A 43 0.73 -5.82 14.78
C LYS A 43 2.07 -5.38 14.20
N TYR A 44 2.04 -4.39 13.32
CA TYR A 44 3.16 -4.05 12.46
C TYR A 44 4.39 -3.55 13.24
N ASN A 45 4.19 -2.69 14.24
CA ASN A 45 5.29 -2.22 15.10
C ASN A 45 5.98 -3.38 15.82
N GLU A 46 5.19 -4.30 16.38
CA GLU A 46 5.70 -5.47 17.10
C GLU A 46 6.49 -6.39 16.15
N ALA A 47 5.97 -6.60 14.94
CA ALA A 47 6.63 -7.41 13.92
C ALA A 47 7.98 -6.80 13.48
N ILE A 48 8.02 -5.48 13.24
CA ILE A 48 9.26 -4.75 12.91
C ILE A 48 10.26 -4.88 14.07
N TYR A 49 9.83 -4.55 15.29
CA TYR A 49 10.70 -4.63 16.46
C TYR A 49 11.27 -6.04 16.64
N HIS A 50 10.42 -7.07 16.62
CA HIS A 50 10.88 -8.44 16.77
C HIS A 50 11.88 -8.85 15.68
N HIS A 51 11.66 -8.43 14.43
CA HIS A 51 12.57 -8.73 13.32
C HIS A 51 13.94 -8.04 13.47
N PHE A 52 13.95 -6.77 13.89
CA PHE A 52 15.17 -5.95 13.94
C PHE A 52 15.76 -5.79 15.34
N ARG A 53 15.24 -6.47 16.37
CA ARG A 53 15.66 -6.31 17.79
C ARG A 53 17.17 -6.37 18.02
N GLY A 54 17.92 -7.09 17.18
CA GLY A 54 19.38 -7.18 17.28
C GLY A 54 20.14 -5.91 16.91
N ILE A 55 19.52 -4.99 16.17
CA ILE A 55 20.12 -3.73 15.72
C ILE A 55 19.41 -2.47 16.28
N ILE A 56 18.26 -2.64 16.93
CA ILE A 56 17.50 -1.55 17.58
C ILE A 56 17.21 -1.87 19.05
N PRO A 57 18.24 -1.97 19.91
CA PRO A 57 18.07 -2.35 21.32
C PRO A 57 17.16 -1.37 22.08
N ASP A 58 17.17 -0.09 21.70
CA ASP A 58 16.34 0.97 22.30
C ASP A 58 14.94 1.07 21.67
N GLY A 59 14.60 0.12 20.80
CA GLY A 59 13.30 0.00 20.17
C GLY A 59 13.10 0.88 18.94
N LEU A 60 11.93 0.72 18.33
CA LEU A 60 11.58 1.37 17.06
C LEU A 60 11.52 2.90 17.14
N PRO A 61 11.00 3.54 18.21
CA PRO A 61 11.01 5.00 18.31
C PRO A 61 12.40 5.62 18.28
N ALA A 62 13.38 5.00 18.94
CA ALA A 62 14.77 5.44 18.93
C ALA A 62 15.37 5.34 17.52
N ALA A 63 15.10 4.24 16.82
CA ALA A 63 15.52 4.05 15.43
C ALA A 63 14.91 5.08 14.48
N CYS A 64 13.61 5.39 14.61
CA CYS A 64 12.95 6.44 13.84
C CYS A 64 13.58 7.81 14.07
N SER A 65 13.88 8.15 15.33
CA SER A 65 14.56 9.40 15.70
C SER A 65 15.96 9.49 15.10
N GLN A 66 16.74 8.41 15.21
CA GLN A 66 18.10 8.33 14.64
C GLN A 66 18.08 8.45 13.12
N ALA A 67 17.16 7.74 12.46
CA ALA A 67 16.99 7.75 11.02
C ALA A 67 16.35 9.05 10.51
N ASP A 68 15.77 9.90 11.37
CA ASP A 68 14.94 11.03 10.95
C ASP A 68 13.80 10.63 10.00
N ILE A 69 13.16 9.49 10.28
CA ILE A 69 12.04 8.95 9.52
C ILE A 69 10.82 8.91 10.43
N SER A 70 9.80 9.70 10.11
CA SER A 70 8.52 9.62 10.82
C SER A 70 7.82 8.29 10.54
N PHE A 71 7.43 7.60 11.60
CA PHE A 71 6.69 6.36 11.52
C PHE A 71 5.74 6.24 12.70
N GLY A 72 4.45 6.09 12.41
CA GLY A 72 3.37 6.05 13.40
C GLY A 72 2.27 5.06 13.05
N LEU A 73 2.60 4.01 12.28
CA LEU A 73 1.65 3.02 11.80
C LEU A 73 1.74 1.73 12.62
N PRO A 74 1.01 1.60 13.75
CA PRO A 74 1.01 0.37 14.56
C PRO A 74 0.48 -0.86 13.80
N LYS A 75 -0.19 -0.61 12.68
CA LYS A 75 -0.85 -1.55 11.78
C LYS A 75 -0.58 -1.13 10.34
N PHE A 76 -0.56 -2.09 9.42
CA PHE A 76 -0.17 -1.80 8.03
C PHE A 76 -0.95 -2.65 7.02
N GLY A 77 -1.48 -1.99 6.00
CA GLY A 77 -2.36 -2.56 4.99
C GLY A 77 -3.81 -2.68 5.47
N LEU A 78 -4.73 -1.94 4.85
CA LEU A 78 -6.17 -2.21 4.93
C LEU A 78 -6.59 -2.96 3.66
N VAL A 79 -7.30 -4.09 3.81
CA VAL A 79 -7.84 -4.85 2.68
C VAL A 79 -9.36 -4.89 2.80
N VAL A 80 -10.05 -4.41 1.77
CA VAL A 80 -11.51 -4.41 1.65
C VAL A 80 -11.90 -5.26 0.44
N ASN A 81 -12.76 -6.27 0.66
CA ASN A 81 -13.26 -7.16 -0.38
C ASN A 81 -14.76 -6.96 -0.54
N PHE A 82 -15.20 -6.40 -1.66
CA PHE A 82 -16.61 -6.25 -1.98
C PHE A 82 -17.18 -7.56 -2.54
N GLN A 83 -18.40 -7.93 -2.11
CA GLN A 83 -19.07 -9.15 -2.60
C GLN A 83 -19.47 -9.05 -4.08
N SER A 84 -19.75 -7.84 -4.57
CA SER A 84 -19.99 -7.53 -5.98
C SER A 84 -19.19 -6.29 -6.40
N MET A 85 -19.06 -6.06 -7.71
CA MET A 85 -18.26 -4.96 -8.25
C MET A 85 -18.73 -3.61 -7.70
N ALA A 86 -17.89 -2.95 -6.91
CA ALA A 86 -18.17 -1.65 -6.32
C ALA A 86 -17.48 -0.53 -7.11
N GLU A 87 -18.22 0.54 -7.40
CA GLU A 87 -17.63 1.77 -7.96
C GLU A 87 -17.16 2.68 -6.83
N ILE A 88 -15.85 2.99 -6.83
CA ILE A 88 -15.19 3.79 -5.80
C ILE A 88 -14.76 5.15 -6.38
N PRO A 89 -15.26 6.27 -5.82
CA PRO A 89 -14.78 7.60 -6.18
C PRO A 89 -13.42 7.86 -5.52
N VAL A 90 -12.34 7.35 -6.11
CA VAL A 90 -10.99 7.48 -5.54
C VAL A 90 -10.50 8.93 -5.57
N HIS A 91 -10.84 9.70 -6.61
CA HIS A 91 -10.42 11.09 -6.75
C HIS A 91 -11.41 11.92 -7.57
N GLY A 92 -11.33 13.24 -7.41
CA GLY A 92 -12.05 14.22 -8.23
C GLY A 92 -11.44 14.45 -9.61
N GLU A 93 -12.01 15.40 -10.36
CA GLU A 93 -11.50 15.78 -11.70
C GLU A 93 -10.14 16.49 -11.64
N ASP A 94 -9.80 17.07 -10.50
CA ASP A 94 -8.55 17.76 -10.20
C ASP A 94 -7.43 16.81 -9.71
N MET A 95 -7.68 15.50 -9.75
CA MET A 95 -6.75 14.47 -9.25
C MET A 95 -6.47 14.58 -7.74
N MET A 96 -7.37 15.22 -6.99
CA MET A 96 -7.34 15.23 -5.52
C MET A 96 -7.89 13.90 -4.99
N LEU A 97 -7.10 13.22 -4.16
CA LEU A 97 -7.51 11.99 -3.48
C LEU A 97 -8.72 12.28 -2.58
N ASP A 98 -9.74 11.43 -2.66
CA ASP A 98 -10.91 11.49 -1.78
C ASP A 98 -10.50 11.45 -0.31
N ASP A 99 -11.08 12.33 0.50
CA ASP A 99 -10.68 12.52 1.90
C ASP A 99 -10.91 11.29 2.77
N GLY A 100 -11.92 10.47 2.43
CA GLY A 100 -12.17 9.20 3.08
C GLY A 100 -11.00 8.24 2.84
N ILE A 101 -10.64 8.03 1.58
CA ILE A 101 -9.48 7.20 1.22
C ILE A 101 -8.17 7.78 1.79
N ARG A 102 -7.97 9.10 1.73
CA ARG A 102 -6.81 9.80 2.32
C ARG A 102 -6.66 9.49 3.80
N SER A 103 -7.76 9.53 4.55
CA SER A 103 -7.80 9.21 5.98
C SER A 103 -7.48 7.75 6.25
N LEU A 104 -7.99 6.83 5.42
CA LEU A 104 -7.67 5.41 5.53
C LEU A 104 -6.17 5.16 5.25
N VAL A 105 -5.61 5.79 4.22
CA VAL A 105 -4.17 5.67 3.91
C VAL A 105 -3.31 6.20 5.06
N ALA A 106 -3.68 7.34 5.65
CA ALA A 106 -2.97 7.90 6.80
C ALA A 106 -3.01 6.94 8.02
N GLN A 107 -4.10 6.20 8.19
CA GLN A 107 -4.29 5.32 9.35
C GLN A 107 -3.70 3.92 9.17
N PHE A 108 -3.72 3.38 7.95
CA PHE A 108 -3.40 1.99 7.66
C PHE A 108 -2.20 1.82 6.71
N GLY A 109 -1.63 2.89 6.16
CA GLY A 109 -0.66 2.78 5.07
C GLY A 109 -1.36 2.40 3.75
N PRO A 110 -0.91 1.38 3.01
CA PRO A 110 -1.60 0.95 1.80
C PRO A 110 -3.06 0.57 2.05
N VAL A 111 -3.96 1.01 1.18
CA VAL A 111 -5.37 0.59 1.14
C VAL A 111 -5.62 -0.18 -0.13
N ILE A 112 -6.06 -1.43 0.01
CA ILE A 112 -6.31 -2.39 -1.07
C ILE A 112 -7.82 -2.64 -1.14
N LEU A 113 -8.44 -2.36 -2.28
CA LEU A 113 -9.85 -2.57 -2.55
C LEU A 113 -9.99 -3.61 -3.66
N ARG A 114 -10.70 -4.70 -3.39
CA ARG A 114 -10.93 -5.82 -4.33
C ARG A 114 -12.38 -5.94 -4.71
N ASN A 115 -12.59 -6.37 -5.95
CA ASN A 115 -13.89 -6.29 -6.63
C ASN A 115 -14.39 -4.84 -6.68
N ALA A 116 -13.46 -3.93 -6.98
CA ALA A 116 -13.68 -2.50 -6.98
C ALA A 116 -13.09 -1.87 -8.24
N VAL A 117 -13.78 -0.87 -8.76
CA VAL A 117 -13.40 -0.11 -9.95
C VAL A 117 -13.55 1.37 -9.69
N MET A 118 -12.70 2.17 -10.33
CA MET A 118 -12.87 3.62 -10.25
C MET A 118 -14.10 4.07 -11.03
N SER A 119 -14.60 5.27 -10.72
CA SER A 119 -15.66 5.88 -11.52
C SER A 119 -15.27 6.03 -12.98
N GLN A 120 -16.24 5.93 -13.88
CA GLN A 120 -16.01 5.84 -15.32
C GLN A 120 -15.15 7.01 -15.85
N ASN A 121 -15.42 8.25 -15.39
CA ASN A 121 -14.65 9.43 -15.74
C ASN A 121 -13.20 9.39 -15.26
N ALA A 122 -12.95 8.73 -14.13
CA ALA A 122 -11.61 8.52 -13.62
C ALA A 122 -10.89 7.44 -14.44
N ARG A 123 -11.55 6.39 -14.94
CA ARG A 123 -10.88 5.26 -15.61
C ARG A 123 -10.02 5.64 -16.82
N VAL A 124 -10.33 6.71 -17.53
CA VAL A 124 -9.55 7.15 -18.71
C VAL A 124 -8.25 7.90 -18.38
N ARG A 125 -8.01 8.26 -17.11
CA ARG A 125 -6.91 9.15 -16.69
C ARG A 125 -5.76 8.41 -15.99
N PHE A 126 -5.06 7.51 -16.68
CA PHE A 126 -3.88 6.83 -16.12
C PHE A 126 -2.75 6.70 -17.13
N HIS A 127 -1.55 6.47 -16.58
CA HIS A 127 -0.42 5.95 -17.34
C HIS A 127 -0.33 4.44 -17.13
N ARG A 128 0.04 3.71 -18.19
CA ARG A 128 0.38 2.30 -18.06
C ARG A 128 1.82 2.23 -17.59
N ASN A 129 2.06 1.70 -16.40
CA ASN A 129 3.41 1.55 -15.86
C ASN A 129 3.81 0.07 -15.83
N ILE A 130 5.09 -0.20 -16.10
CA ILE A 130 5.71 -1.51 -15.90
C ILE A 130 6.85 -1.25 -14.93
N PHE A 131 6.78 -1.89 -13.77
CA PHE A 131 7.85 -1.84 -12.78
C PHE A 131 8.72 -3.09 -12.97
N PRO A 132 9.96 -2.94 -13.45
CA PRO A 132 10.69 -4.07 -14.02
C PRO A 132 11.45 -4.93 -12.99
N HIS A 133 11.62 -4.48 -11.73
CA HIS A 133 12.53 -5.13 -10.77
C HIS A 133 12.06 -5.02 -9.30
N LEU A 134 12.57 -5.92 -8.45
CA LEU A 134 12.45 -5.87 -6.98
C LEU A 134 13.37 -4.77 -6.44
N ARG A 135 12.99 -3.52 -6.68
CA ARG A 135 13.63 -2.32 -6.12
C ARG A 135 12.57 -1.53 -5.38
N PHE A 136 12.73 -1.38 -4.08
CA PHE A 136 11.80 -0.60 -3.27
C PHE A 136 12.02 0.88 -3.54
N HIS A 137 10.97 1.59 -3.94
CA HIS A 137 11.06 3.00 -4.30
C HIS A 137 9.76 3.76 -3.99
N VAL A 138 9.87 5.07 -3.99
CA VAL A 138 8.72 5.98 -4.09
C VAL A 138 8.61 6.45 -5.54
N ASP A 139 7.39 6.60 -6.04
CA ASP A 139 7.18 7.21 -7.35
C ASP A 139 7.35 8.73 -7.31
N ARG A 140 7.09 9.33 -6.14
CA ARG A 140 7.00 10.78 -5.95
C ARG A 140 7.92 11.20 -4.81
N GLY A 141 8.90 12.04 -5.14
CA GLY A 141 9.82 12.61 -4.15
C GLY A 141 9.13 13.60 -3.22
N PRO A 142 9.80 14.03 -2.13
CA PRO A 142 9.22 14.84 -1.07
C PRO A 142 8.73 16.23 -1.52
N THR A 143 9.20 16.73 -2.67
CA THR A 143 8.80 18.04 -3.23
C THR A 143 7.57 17.97 -4.15
N ALA A 144 7.09 16.77 -4.48
CA ALA A 144 5.91 16.62 -5.33
C ALA A 144 4.63 17.06 -4.59
N SER A 145 3.72 17.75 -5.27
CA SER A 145 2.42 18.12 -4.70
C SER A 145 1.42 16.95 -4.66
N ASN A 146 1.65 15.93 -5.50
CA ASN A 146 0.83 14.73 -5.62
C ASN A 146 1.55 13.51 -5.01
N GLN A 147 1.44 13.38 -3.70
CA GLN A 147 2.20 12.40 -2.89
C GLN A 147 1.58 11.01 -2.85
N TYR A 148 0.38 10.81 -3.38
CA TYR A 148 -0.28 9.51 -3.34
C TYR A 148 -0.13 8.77 -4.66
N SER A 149 0.29 7.51 -4.62
CA SER A 149 0.24 6.62 -5.79
C SER A 149 -1.03 5.80 -5.73
N CYS A 150 -1.75 5.74 -6.84
CA CYS A 150 -2.92 4.88 -7.03
C CYS A 150 -2.65 3.92 -8.19
N PHE A 151 -2.72 2.63 -7.89
CA PHE A 151 -2.52 1.52 -8.81
C PHE A 151 -3.81 0.76 -9.03
N THR A 152 -4.09 0.37 -10.27
CA THR A 152 -5.33 -0.33 -10.61
C THR A 152 -5.11 -1.50 -11.53
N ARG A 153 -5.90 -2.55 -11.33
CA ARG A 153 -6.19 -3.59 -12.31
C ARG A 153 -7.64 -3.41 -12.77
N ASP A 154 -7.82 -2.73 -13.89
CA ASP A 154 -9.15 -2.49 -14.48
C ASP A 154 -9.66 -3.78 -15.17
N PRO A 155 -10.83 -4.31 -14.78
CA PRO A 155 -11.37 -5.52 -15.39
C PRO A 155 -11.82 -5.33 -16.85
N ASP A 156 -12.06 -4.08 -17.27
CA ASP A 156 -12.51 -3.73 -18.61
C ASP A 156 -11.35 -3.40 -19.57
N ASP A 157 -10.13 -3.17 -19.07
CA ASP A 157 -8.93 -3.02 -19.90
C ASP A 157 -8.34 -4.39 -20.25
N ALA A 158 -8.29 -4.72 -21.55
CA ALA A 158 -7.80 -6.00 -22.04
C ALA A 158 -6.38 -6.35 -21.58
N ASP A 159 -5.50 -5.35 -21.41
CA ASP A 159 -4.14 -5.55 -20.91
C ASP A 159 -4.15 -5.89 -19.41
N GLN A 160 -5.09 -5.31 -18.65
CA GLN A 160 -5.17 -5.38 -17.19
C GLN A 160 -5.98 -6.58 -16.68
N ARG A 161 -7.01 -6.98 -17.42
CA ARG A 161 -8.01 -7.99 -17.05
C ARG A 161 -7.46 -9.36 -16.59
N PRO A 162 -6.40 -9.94 -17.19
CA PRO A 162 -5.91 -11.26 -16.75
C PRO A 162 -5.31 -11.26 -15.34
N PRO A 163 -5.37 -12.37 -14.59
CA PRO A 163 -4.64 -12.53 -13.32
C PRO A 163 -3.13 -12.41 -13.53
N ARG A 164 -2.40 -12.01 -12.49
CA ARG A 164 -0.96 -11.79 -12.55
C ARG A 164 -0.17 -12.84 -11.80
N ALA A 165 1.04 -13.12 -12.31
CA ALA A 165 2.05 -13.93 -11.63
C ALA A 165 2.95 -13.10 -10.70
N SER A 166 3.06 -11.79 -10.96
CA SER A 166 3.86 -10.86 -10.15
C SER A 166 2.99 -9.99 -9.25
N SER A 167 3.57 -9.60 -8.12
CA SER A 167 2.91 -8.83 -7.07
C SER A 167 3.48 -7.42 -6.98
N THR A 168 2.73 -6.51 -6.36
CA THR A 168 3.29 -5.29 -5.77
C THR A 168 3.53 -5.53 -4.29
N LEU A 169 4.75 -5.23 -3.82
CA LEU A 169 5.11 -5.27 -2.42
C LEU A 169 5.06 -3.87 -1.83
N PHE A 170 4.71 -3.75 -0.56
CA PHE A 170 4.69 -2.50 0.18
C PHE A 170 5.40 -2.66 1.53
N MET A 171 6.14 -1.64 1.93
CA MET A 171 6.74 -1.55 3.26
C MET A 171 6.84 -0.11 3.73
N ALA A 172 6.83 0.11 5.04
CA ALA A 172 7.11 1.43 5.58
C ALA A 172 8.57 1.84 5.36
N ASN A 173 8.83 3.14 5.17
CA ASN A 173 10.17 3.68 4.89
C ASN A 173 11.21 3.27 5.95
N ILE A 174 10.80 3.21 7.22
CA ILE A 174 11.69 2.80 8.32
C ILE A 174 12.19 1.35 8.16
N VAL A 175 11.39 0.46 7.58
CA VAL A 175 11.78 -0.95 7.36
C VAL A 175 12.93 -1.05 6.37
N ALA A 176 12.92 -0.23 5.31
CA ALA A 176 14.02 -0.19 4.35
C ALA A 176 15.32 0.34 4.97
N TRP A 177 15.24 1.39 5.79
CA TRP A 177 16.41 1.89 6.53
C TRP A 177 16.96 0.84 7.50
N LEU A 178 16.08 0.17 8.26
CA LEU A 178 16.49 -0.88 9.19
C LEU A 178 17.16 -2.05 8.47
N GLU A 179 16.65 -2.44 7.30
CA GLU A 179 17.27 -3.49 6.50
C GLU A 179 18.65 -3.10 5.97
N MET A 180 18.81 -1.85 5.53
CA MET A 180 20.08 -1.31 5.09
C MET A 180 21.14 -1.37 6.21
N VAL A 181 20.76 -0.98 7.43
CA VAL A 181 21.62 -1.08 8.61
C VAL A 181 21.91 -2.55 8.97
N ARG A 182 20.88 -3.40 9.00
CA ARG A 182 21.01 -4.84 9.31
C ARG A 182 21.97 -5.55 8.35
N SER A 183 21.97 -5.14 7.09
CA SER A 183 22.79 -5.72 6.02
C SER A 183 24.17 -5.10 5.91
N GLY A 184 24.52 -4.14 6.77
CA GLY A 184 25.82 -3.45 6.75
C GLY A 184 26.01 -2.52 5.55
N LEU A 185 24.94 -2.16 4.83
CA LEU A 185 25.00 -1.21 3.72
C LEU A 185 25.14 0.25 4.18
N SER A 186 24.83 0.52 5.45
CA SER A 186 25.05 1.80 6.14
C SER A 186 25.29 1.53 7.62
N ALA A 187 26.12 2.34 8.29
CA ALA A 187 26.14 2.32 9.75
C ALA A 187 24.94 3.09 10.33
N PRO A 188 24.53 2.79 11.58
CA PRO A 188 23.52 3.60 12.27
C PRO A 188 23.98 5.06 12.41
N GLY A 189 23.23 6.00 11.84
CA GLY A 189 23.48 7.45 11.96
C GLY A 189 24.27 8.08 10.81
N ASP A 190 24.88 7.29 9.93
CA ASP A 190 25.50 7.81 8.69
C ASP A 190 24.46 8.40 7.74
N GLU A 191 23.22 7.90 7.84
CA GLU A 191 22.14 8.28 6.95
C GLU A 191 20.87 8.65 7.71
N ARG A 192 20.30 9.77 7.27
CA ARG A 192 19.07 10.36 7.79
C ARG A 192 18.09 10.63 6.65
N GLY A 193 16.81 10.57 6.96
CA GLY A 193 15.71 10.71 6.02
C GLY A 193 15.46 9.48 5.16
N THR A 194 14.54 9.63 4.22
CA THR A 194 14.16 8.58 3.27
C THR A 194 14.96 8.71 1.97
N ARG A 195 15.27 7.58 1.34
CA ARG A 195 15.84 7.54 -0.01
C ARG A 195 14.72 7.36 -1.04
N PRO A 196 14.90 7.88 -2.26
CA PRO A 196 13.93 7.66 -3.34
C PRO A 196 13.85 6.18 -3.76
N SER A 197 14.95 5.44 -3.60
CA SER A 197 15.02 4.01 -3.95
C SER A 197 16.02 3.27 -3.06
N TYR A 198 15.76 1.98 -2.86
CA TYR A 198 16.61 1.07 -2.13
C TYR A 198 16.76 -0.25 -2.92
N ASP A 199 18.01 -0.66 -3.11
CA ASP A 199 18.38 -1.99 -3.60
C ASP A 199 18.53 -2.91 -2.39
N LEU A 200 17.40 -3.37 -1.88
CA LEU A 200 17.35 -4.29 -0.75
C LEU A 200 16.88 -5.64 -1.25
N PHE A 201 17.35 -6.69 -0.58
CA PHE A 201 16.90 -8.06 -0.84
C PHE A 201 17.27 -8.60 -2.24
N ASP A 202 18.27 -8.05 -2.92
CA ASP A 202 18.74 -8.61 -4.19
C ASP A 202 19.20 -10.08 -3.98
N GLY A 203 18.59 -11.00 -4.74
CA GLY A 203 18.78 -12.44 -4.59
C GLY A 203 18.27 -13.07 -3.27
N ALA A 204 17.60 -12.32 -2.40
CA ALA A 204 17.11 -12.83 -1.13
C ALA A 204 15.71 -13.43 -1.22
N ASP A 205 15.48 -14.52 -0.50
CA ASP A 205 14.17 -15.14 -0.36
C ASP A 205 13.24 -14.24 0.49
N MET A 206 12.33 -13.53 -0.18
CA MET A 206 11.35 -12.65 0.44
C MET A 206 10.28 -13.40 1.25
N SER A 207 10.15 -14.73 1.09
CA SER A 207 9.10 -15.53 1.74
C SER A 207 9.06 -15.35 3.26
N ARG A 208 10.22 -15.06 3.87
CA ARG A 208 10.34 -14.86 5.32
C ARG A 208 9.81 -13.51 5.79
N LEU A 209 9.69 -12.52 4.91
CA LEU A 209 9.31 -11.14 5.20
C LEU A 209 7.88 -10.82 4.76
N LEU A 210 7.43 -11.44 3.66
CA LEU A 210 6.07 -11.33 3.15
C LEU A 210 5.06 -11.74 4.21
N GLY A 211 4.02 -10.93 4.40
CA GLY A 211 2.98 -11.15 5.40
C GLY A 211 3.45 -10.93 6.84
N LYS A 212 4.68 -10.44 7.07
CA LYS A 212 5.19 -10.11 8.42
C LYS A 212 5.56 -8.65 8.54
N ILE A 213 6.49 -8.20 7.72
CA ILE A 213 6.95 -6.80 7.68
C ILE A 213 6.84 -6.18 6.28
N VAL A 214 6.56 -6.99 5.26
CA VAL A 214 6.27 -6.57 3.89
C VAL A 214 4.87 -7.04 3.52
N LEU A 215 4.03 -6.11 3.08
CA LEU A 215 2.69 -6.39 2.56
C LEU A 215 2.78 -6.76 1.08
N GLU A 216 1.98 -7.74 0.66
CA GLU A 216 1.88 -8.17 -0.73
C GLU A 216 0.48 -7.91 -1.29
N GLN A 217 0.42 -7.29 -2.46
CA GLN A 217 -0.76 -7.31 -3.34
C GLN A 217 -0.43 -8.16 -4.57
N PRO A 218 -1.00 -9.37 -4.69
CA PRO A 218 -0.61 -10.32 -5.73
C PRO A 218 -1.22 -10.05 -7.11
N TRP A 219 -2.29 -9.24 -7.19
CA TRP A 219 -3.03 -8.98 -8.44
C TRP A 219 -3.48 -10.25 -9.18
N SER A 220 -3.69 -11.33 -8.43
CA SER A 220 -3.98 -12.67 -8.93
C SER A 220 -5.47 -13.01 -8.93
N GLU A 221 -6.32 -12.02 -8.64
CA GLU A 221 -7.77 -12.24 -8.64
C GLU A 221 -8.26 -12.66 -10.04
N PRO A 222 -9.36 -13.45 -10.12
CA PRO A 222 -9.90 -13.90 -11.39
C PRO A 222 -10.14 -12.76 -12.39
N ALA A 223 -10.17 -13.11 -13.69
CA ALA A 223 -10.54 -12.16 -14.73
C ALA A 223 -11.96 -11.63 -14.46
N GLY A 224 -12.14 -10.32 -14.62
CA GLY A 224 -13.40 -9.64 -14.28
C GLY A 224 -13.43 -9.04 -12.87
N THR A 225 -12.43 -9.29 -12.02
CA THR A 225 -12.31 -8.63 -10.71
C THR A 225 -11.48 -7.36 -10.83
N GLY A 226 -12.08 -6.20 -10.51
CA GLY A 226 -11.33 -4.96 -10.39
C GLY A 226 -10.56 -4.86 -9.07
N GLU A 227 -9.36 -4.28 -9.12
CA GLU A 227 -8.54 -4.07 -7.93
C GLU A 227 -7.95 -2.65 -7.94
N ILE A 228 -7.95 -2.00 -6.78
CA ILE A 228 -7.41 -0.65 -6.58
C ILE A 228 -6.50 -0.70 -5.36
N VAL A 229 -5.33 -0.08 -5.46
CA VAL A 229 -4.44 0.17 -4.33
C VAL A 229 -4.07 1.63 -4.28
N VAL A 230 -4.14 2.24 -3.09
CA VAL A 230 -3.66 3.60 -2.84
C VAL A 230 -2.62 3.57 -1.72
N LEU A 231 -1.53 4.31 -1.89
CA LEU A 231 -0.47 4.48 -0.89
C LEU A 231 0.02 5.93 -0.84
N ASP A 232 0.69 6.27 0.26
CA ASP A 232 1.36 7.56 0.46
C ASP A 232 2.88 7.41 0.31
N ASN A 233 3.46 8.08 -0.68
CA ASN A 233 4.90 8.04 -0.98
C ASN A 233 5.75 8.64 0.15
N ARG A 234 5.17 9.42 1.07
CA ARG A 234 5.90 9.97 2.23
C ARG A 234 6.20 8.93 3.29
N THR A 235 5.43 7.84 3.35
CA THR A 235 5.50 6.85 4.43
C THR A 235 5.77 5.43 3.93
N THR A 236 5.46 5.15 2.66
CA THR A 236 5.46 3.80 2.10
C THR A 236 6.29 3.71 0.82
N LEU A 237 7.16 2.69 0.78
CA LEU A 237 7.84 2.23 -0.43
C LEU A 237 7.02 1.13 -1.08
N HIS A 238 7.21 0.97 -2.39
CA HIS A 238 6.69 -0.17 -3.12
C HIS A 238 7.73 -0.75 -4.08
N ALA A 239 7.56 -2.02 -4.44
CA ALA A 239 8.38 -2.73 -5.42
C ALA A 239 7.53 -3.73 -6.19
N THR A 240 8.02 -4.19 -7.34
CA THR A 240 7.40 -5.34 -8.02
C THR A 240 8.18 -6.61 -7.73
N TYR A 241 7.44 -7.69 -7.47
CA TYR A 241 7.99 -8.98 -7.12
C TYR A 241 7.55 -10.04 -8.12
N HIS A 242 8.53 -10.60 -8.85
CA HIS A 242 8.32 -11.67 -9.82
C HIS A 242 8.59 -13.01 -9.13
N LYS A 243 7.53 -13.70 -8.71
CA LYS A 243 7.64 -14.94 -7.91
C LYS A 243 8.40 -16.05 -8.62
N ASP A 244 8.28 -16.10 -9.94
CA ASP A 244 8.90 -17.11 -10.80
C ASP A 244 10.29 -16.69 -11.33
N GLY A 245 10.70 -15.43 -11.13
CA GLY A 245 11.93 -14.86 -11.68
C GLY A 245 11.95 -14.70 -13.21
N GLU A 246 10.93 -15.16 -13.92
CA GLU A 246 10.89 -15.20 -15.39
C GLU A 246 9.94 -14.15 -15.99
N THR A 247 8.88 -13.79 -15.28
CA THR A 247 7.87 -12.84 -15.78
C THR A 247 8.41 -11.40 -15.75
N LYS A 248 8.53 -10.72 -16.89
CA LYS A 248 9.09 -9.35 -17.04
C LYS A 248 8.17 -8.19 -16.60
N GLY A 249 7.39 -8.39 -15.55
CA GLY A 249 6.37 -7.43 -15.08
C GLY A 249 5.20 -7.26 -16.04
N TYR A 250 4.22 -6.47 -15.61
CA TYR A 250 2.99 -6.24 -16.38
C TYR A 250 2.56 -4.78 -16.28
N ARG A 251 1.77 -4.36 -17.27
CA ARG A 251 1.18 -3.03 -17.30
C ARG A 251 0.09 -2.93 -16.25
N ILE A 252 0.32 -2.11 -15.24
CA ILE A 252 -0.70 -1.71 -14.27
C ILE A 252 -1.16 -0.28 -14.57
N GLY A 253 -2.43 0.03 -14.29
CA GLY A 253 -2.86 1.41 -14.26
C GLY A 253 -2.17 2.14 -13.12
N ALA A 254 -1.50 3.25 -13.40
CA ALA A 254 -0.83 4.05 -12.39
C ALA A 254 -1.20 5.53 -12.55
N ARG A 255 -1.36 6.21 -11.41
CA ARG A 255 -1.71 7.62 -11.33
C ARG A 255 -1.25 8.21 -10.01
N TYR A 256 -0.94 9.51 -10.04
CA TYR A 256 -0.39 10.25 -8.92
C TYR A 256 -1.38 11.32 -8.48
N LEU A 257 -1.81 11.26 -7.22
CA LEU A 257 -2.90 12.04 -6.65
C LEU A 257 -2.37 12.96 -5.54
N ALA A 258 -3.05 14.09 -5.35
CA ALA A 258 -2.75 15.09 -4.32
C ALA A 258 -3.62 14.94 -3.06
#